data_AF-A0A6V8R6S8-F1
#
_entry.id   AF-A0A6V8R6S8-F1
#
_cell.length_a   1.000
_cell.length_b   1.000
_cell.length_c   1.000
_cell.angle_alpha   90.00
_cell.angle_beta   90.00
_cell.angle_gamma   90.00
#
_symmetry.space_group_name_H-M   'P 1'
#
loop_
_entity.id
_entity.type
_entity.pdbx_description
1 polymer ?
#
loop_
_entity_poly.entity_id
_entity_poly.type
_entity_poly.pdbx_seq_one_letter_code
_entity_poly.pdbx_strand_id
1 'polypeptide(L)'
;MELQLPLRRQNINEFLNNLSGISQAQRELRRRAASIADANRVQEITSATPQRSVKRRRTSASPISISSTPPRRASRKIKSERDKLFDAIEAGDDYPAEPMTIKSADDLNEVQLKKCYEILHACGSATDPNASLTKTRQSIDGFLDAVFNEWSSRKAGNLLRSELEFLVEAEVLAGKLVADCDAGTLCAAPVSAVATYCNNPPMFKLEFSTVDELSGQPEAICPIVRGDIRWLDKDWVQDLRKSLQAKVIAKIHKHNKHLAIWQARKLIIEWAKGSLSMGEDVSKMGFLKREAGDVALIGLGGHLEGN
;
A
#
# COMPACT_ATOMS: atom_id res chain seq x y z
N MET A 1 36.18 31.30 -33.60
CA MET A 1 35.25 30.15 -33.57
C MET A 1 35.37 29.57 -32.16
N GLU A 2 34.51 30.03 -31.26
CA GLU A 2 34.57 29.74 -29.83
C GLU A 2 34.12 28.30 -29.58
N LEU A 3 34.98 27.52 -28.92
CA LEU A 3 34.68 26.16 -28.47
C LEU A 3 33.88 26.26 -27.17
N GLN A 4 32.58 25.96 -27.25
CA GLN A 4 31.70 25.78 -26.10
C GLN A 4 32.20 24.63 -25.23
N LEU A 5 32.54 24.95 -23.97
CA LEU A 5 32.84 23.99 -22.90
C LEU A 5 31.60 23.13 -22.58
N PRO A 6 31.76 21.83 -22.26
CA PRO A 6 30.63 20.96 -21.94
C PRO A 6 30.09 21.23 -20.53
N LEU A 7 28.89 21.82 -20.50
CA LEU A 7 27.98 21.94 -19.36
C LEU A 7 27.53 20.54 -18.90
N ARG A 8 28.30 19.83 -18.07
CA ARG A 8 27.80 18.61 -17.39
C ARG A 8 28.49 18.22 -16.08
N ARG A 9 29.71 18.72 -15.83
CA ARG A 9 30.46 18.48 -14.57
C ARG A 9 29.82 19.15 -13.33
N GLN A 10 29.02 20.20 -13.51
CA GLN A 10 28.38 20.94 -12.42
C GLN A 10 27.27 20.13 -11.73
N ASN A 11 26.57 19.24 -12.44
CA ASN A 11 25.35 18.59 -11.96
C ASN A 11 25.59 17.49 -10.89
N ILE A 12 26.72 16.77 -10.97
CA ILE A 12 27.03 15.69 -10.01
C ILE A 12 27.55 16.24 -8.69
N ASN A 13 28.41 17.28 -8.73
CA ASN A 13 28.85 17.95 -7.52
C ASN A 13 27.67 18.67 -6.84
N GLU A 14 26.75 19.27 -7.60
CA GLU A 14 25.49 19.77 -7.05
C GLU A 14 24.64 18.67 -6.41
N PHE A 15 24.51 17.50 -7.05
CA PHE A 15 23.80 16.36 -6.45
C PHE A 15 24.44 15.88 -5.13
N LEU A 16 25.76 15.68 -5.10
CA LEU A 16 26.49 15.28 -3.89
C LEU A 16 26.41 16.35 -2.79
N ASN A 17 26.47 17.63 -3.17
CA ASN A 17 26.29 18.74 -2.23
C ASN A 17 24.83 18.83 -1.73
N ASN A 18 23.83 18.54 -2.57
CA ASN A 18 22.42 18.49 -2.18
C ASN A 18 22.10 17.36 -1.19
N LEU A 19 22.79 16.20 -1.29
CA LEU A 19 22.68 15.12 -0.30
C LEU A 19 23.07 15.57 1.12
N SER A 20 24.05 16.48 1.24
CA SER A 20 24.42 17.05 2.55
C SER A 20 23.33 17.95 3.14
N GLY A 21 22.58 18.67 2.28
CA GLY A 21 21.42 19.49 2.68
C GLY A 21 20.21 18.66 3.12
N ILE A 22 20.00 17.47 2.53
CA ILE A 22 18.90 16.55 2.90
C ILE A 22 19.03 16.06 4.35
N SER A 23 20.27 15.90 4.86
CA SER A 23 20.53 15.55 6.27
C SER A 23 20.01 16.62 7.25
N GLN A 24 20.06 17.91 6.87
CA GLN A 24 19.52 19.00 7.68
C GLN A 24 17.98 19.04 7.62
N ALA A 25 17.39 18.86 6.43
CA ALA A 25 15.94 18.81 6.26
C ALA A 25 15.28 17.64 7.03
N GLN A 26 15.93 16.48 7.08
CA GLN A 26 15.46 15.33 7.88
C GLN A 26 15.55 15.59 9.39
N ARG A 27 16.56 16.33 9.87
CA ARG A 27 16.63 16.78 11.28
C ARG A 27 15.53 17.77 11.61
N GLU A 28 15.15 18.63 10.67
CA GLU A 28 14.09 19.62 10.87
C GLU A 28 12.68 19.01 10.81
N LEU A 29 12.45 18.03 9.92
CA LEU A 29 11.21 17.24 9.89
C LEU A 29 11.00 16.44 11.19
N ARG A 30 12.05 15.87 11.78
CA ARG A 30 11.97 15.21 13.09
C ARG A 30 11.62 16.18 14.22
N ARG A 31 12.08 17.44 14.15
CA ARG A 31 11.67 18.49 15.12
C ARG A 31 10.20 18.89 14.94
N ARG A 32 9.71 18.99 13.69
CA ARG A 32 8.30 19.36 13.42
C ARG A 32 7.31 18.24 13.74
N ALA A 33 7.67 16.98 13.51
CA ALA A 33 6.82 15.83 13.85
C ALA A 33 6.59 15.70 15.37
N ALA A 34 7.59 16.04 16.20
CA ALA A 34 7.43 16.10 17.65
C ALA A 34 6.47 17.23 18.09
N SER A 35 6.45 18.36 17.37
CA SER A 35 5.58 19.50 17.68
C SER A 35 4.10 19.30 17.29
N ILE A 36 3.80 18.42 16.33
CA ILE A 36 2.42 18.14 15.88
C ILE A 36 1.74 17.11 16.80
N ALA A 37 2.51 16.25 17.46
CA ALA A 37 1.99 15.29 18.43
C ALA A 37 1.40 15.96 19.70
N ASP A 38 1.85 17.18 20.05
CA ASP A 38 1.31 17.94 21.19
C ASP A 38 0.06 18.78 20.86
N ALA A 39 -0.16 19.15 19.59
CA ALA A 39 -1.29 19.99 19.20
C ALA A 39 -2.63 19.22 19.12
N ASN A 40 -2.58 17.90 18.85
CA ASN A 40 -3.78 17.07 18.73
C ASN A 40 -4.38 16.63 20.07
N ARG A 41 -3.75 16.97 21.21
CA ARG A 41 -4.24 16.62 22.55
C ARG A 41 -5.21 17.65 23.15
N VAL A 42 -5.45 18.78 22.47
CA VAL A 42 -6.20 19.93 23.05
C VAL A 42 -7.50 20.28 22.28
N GLN A 43 -7.89 19.53 21.23
CA GLN A 43 -9.11 19.85 20.45
C GLN A 43 -10.33 18.94 20.67
N GLU A 44 -10.25 17.90 21.50
CA GLU A 44 -11.45 17.18 21.96
C GLU A 44 -11.96 17.83 23.24
N ILE A 45 -12.84 18.82 23.11
CA ILE A 45 -13.99 19.17 23.97
C ILE A 45 -14.54 20.46 23.37
N THR A 46 -15.59 20.36 22.54
CA THR A 46 -16.76 21.27 22.54
C THR A 46 -17.73 20.96 21.39
N SER A 47 -19.01 21.15 21.71
CA SER A 47 -20.19 21.29 20.85
C SER A 47 -20.89 20.02 20.34
N ALA A 48 -21.73 19.50 21.23
CA ALA A 48 -22.96 18.80 20.86
C ALA A 48 -24.02 19.81 20.38
N THR A 49 -24.67 19.56 19.24
CA THR A 49 -26.10 19.89 19.01
C THR A 49 -26.64 19.14 17.78
N PRO A 50 -27.82 18.49 17.83
CA PRO A 50 -28.42 17.81 16.67
C PRO A 50 -29.33 18.75 15.86
N GLN A 51 -29.14 18.82 14.53
CA GLN A 51 -30.06 19.50 13.62
C GLN A 51 -31.25 18.60 13.24
N ARG A 52 -32.46 19.17 13.36
CA ARG A 52 -33.75 18.57 13.04
C ARG A 52 -33.92 18.30 11.53
N SER A 53 -34.58 17.19 11.22
CA SER A 53 -34.96 16.75 9.88
C SER A 53 -36.05 17.61 9.24
N VAL A 54 -35.82 18.05 7.99
CA VAL A 54 -36.81 18.71 7.15
C VAL A 54 -37.60 17.65 6.37
N LYS A 55 -38.87 17.45 6.71
CA LYS A 55 -39.80 16.58 5.96
C LYS A 55 -40.11 17.19 4.58
N ARG A 56 -39.57 16.59 3.51
CA ARG A 56 -40.06 16.81 2.13
C ARG A 56 -41.43 16.16 1.97
N ARG A 57 -42.48 16.95 1.77
CA ARG A 57 -43.81 16.50 1.29
C ARG A 57 -43.66 16.05 -0.16
N ARG A 58 -43.84 14.75 -0.44
CA ARG A 58 -44.12 14.24 -1.80
C ARG A 58 -45.62 14.23 -2.02
N THR A 59 -46.09 15.03 -2.97
CA THR A 59 -47.45 15.03 -3.51
C THR A 59 -47.46 14.26 -4.82
N SER A 60 -47.87 12.98 -4.79
CA SER A 60 -48.47 12.21 -5.90
C SER A 60 -48.42 10.71 -5.55
N ALA A 61 -49.46 10.22 -4.86
CA ALA A 61 -49.65 8.79 -4.64
C ALA A 61 -50.51 8.25 -5.78
N SER A 62 -49.87 7.69 -6.81
CA SER A 62 -50.53 6.71 -7.66
C SER A 62 -50.56 5.39 -6.87
N PRO A 63 -51.74 4.81 -6.57
CA PRO A 63 -51.79 3.55 -5.83
C PRO A 63 -51.19 2.43 -6.68
N ILE A 64 -50.27 1.68 -6.08
CA ILE A 64 -49.79 0.40 -6.62
C ILE A 64 -51.03 -0.50 -6.71
N SER A 65 -51.45 -0.79 -7.94
CA SER A 65 -52.59 -1.67 -8.20
C SER A 65 -52.17 -3.12 -7.93
N ILE A 66 -52.36 -3.58 -6.70
CA ILE A 66 -52.16 -4.98 -6.32
C ILE A 66 -53.42 -5.72 -6.78
N SER A 67 -53.29 -6.44 -7.89
CA SER A 67 -54.28 -7.44 -8.33
C SER A 67 -54.72 -8.27 -7.13
N SER A 68 -56.01 -8.23 -6.82
CA SER A 68 -56.66 -8.91 -5.70
C SER A 68 -56.71 -10.43 -5.92
N THR A 69 -55.55 -11.07 -5.87
CA THR A 69 -55.46 -12.44 -5.37
C THR A 69 -55.53 -12.38 -3.85
N PRO A 70 -56.30 -13.27 -3.18
CA PRO A 70 -56.40 -13.27 -1.72
C PRO A 70 -54.98 -13.37 -1.14
N PRO A 71 -54.57 -12.50 -0.21
CA PRO A 71 -53.25 -12.60 0.37
C PRO A 71 -53.17 -13.94 1.08
N ARG A 72 -52.37 -14.85 0.53
CA ARG A 72 -52.01 -16.10 1.19
C ARG A 72 -51.43 -15.67 2.53
N ARG A 73 -52.16 -15.89 3.65
CA ARG A 73 -51.68 -15.51 4.99
C ARG A 73 -50.31 -16.14 5.14
N ALA A 74 -49.27 -15.32 5.11
CA ALA A 74 -47.94 -15.76 5.48
C ALA A 74 -48.09 -16.43 6.85
N SER A 75 -47.54 -17.64 7.02
CA SER A 75 -47.62 -18.34 8.29
C SER A 75 -47.14 -17.37 9.39
N ARG A 76 -47.75 -17.41 10.58
CA ARG A 76 -47.38 -16.48 11.68
C ARG A 76 -45.86 -16.47 11.94
N LYS A 77 -45.20 -17.60 11.69
CA LYS A 77 -43.75 -17.78 11.73
C LYS A 77 -43.02 -16.86 10.72
N ILE A 78 -43.45 -16.80 9.46
CA ILE A 78 -42.84 -15.95 8.41
C ILE A 78 -43.00 -14.46 8.74
N LYS A 79 -44.15 -14.04 9.29
CA LYS A 79 -44.34 -12.65 9.70
C LYS A 79 -43.43 -12.29 10.88
N SER A 80 -43.34 -13.16 11.89
CA SER A 80 -42.50 -12.95 13.07
C SER A 80 -41.01 -12.85 12.73
N GLU A 81 -40.50 -13.67 11.81
CA GLU A 81 -39.09 -13.61 11.39
C GLU A 81 -38.77 -12.33 10.61
N ARG A 82 -39.72 -11.88 9.77
CA ARG A 82 -39.57 -10.63 9.03
C ARG A 82 -39.61 -9.40 9.95
N ASP A 83 -40.48 -9.41 10.96
CA ASP A 83 -40.57 -8.32 11.92
C ASP A 83 -39.27 -8.25 12.77
N LYS A 84 -38.74 -9.40 13.24
CA LYS A 84 -37.40 -9.45 13.89
C LYS A 84 -36.25 -8.93 13.02
N LEU A 85 -36.26 -9.26 11.73
CA LEU A 85 -35.26 -8.76 10.78
C LEU A 85 -35.33 -7.23 10.68
N PHE A 86 -36.54 -6.66 10.55
CA PHE A 86 -36.69 -5.21 10.47
C PHE A 86 -36.40 -4.51 11.79
N ASP A 87 -36.75 -5.11 12.93
CA ASP A 87 -36.42 -4.60 14.25
C ASP A 87 -34.90 -4.59 14.49
N ALA A 88 -34.18 -5.63 14.06
CA ALA A 88 -32.71 -5.66 14.13
C ALA A 88 -32.07 -4.59 13.23
N ILE A 89 -32.58 -4.42 12.01
CA ILE A 89 -32.17 -3.35 11.10
C ILE A 89 -32.43 -1.97 11.72
N GLU A 90 -33.56 -1.77 12.39
CA GLU A 90 -33.93 -0.50 13.04
C GLU A 90 -33.12 -0.23 14.31
N ALA A 91 -32.77 -1.26 15.07
CA ALA A 91 -31.93 -1.17 16.27
C ALA A 91 -30.44 -0.95 15.97
N GLY A 92 -30.03 -1.06 14.69
CA GLY A 92 -28.62 -1.04 14.30
C GLY A 92 -27.86 -2.30 14.71
N ASP A 93 -28.58 -3.39 15.02
CA ASP A 93 -28.00 -4.69 15.31
C ASP A 93 -27.64 -5.39 13.99
N ASP A 94 -26.36 -5.70 13.81
CA ASP A 94 -25.81 -6.30 12.59
C ASP A 94 -26.27 -7.75 12.34
N TYR A 95 -27.05 -8.35 13.27
CA TYR A 95 -27.32 -9.79 13.35
C TYR A 95 -28.81 -10.17 13.27
N PRO A 96 -29.34 -10.36 12.06
CA PRO A 96 -30.66 -10.97 11.87
C PRO A 96 -30.65 -12.38 11.27
N ALA A 97 -29.48 -12.99 10.98
CA ALA A 97 -29.40 -14.36 10.43
C ALA A 97 -28.95 -15.38 11.48
N GLU A 98 -29.43 -16.62 11.36
CA GLU A 98 -28.93 -17.72 12.19
C GLU A 98 -27.43 -17.94 11.91
N PRO A 99 -26.59 -18.08 12.95
CA PRO A 99 -25.17 -18.39 12.78
C PRO A 99 -24.97 -19.61 11.87
N MET A 100 -24.08 -19.48 10.89
CA MET A 100 -23.81 -20.53 9.91
C MET A 100 -22.36 -20.99 9.96
N THR A 101 -22.13 -22.27 9.69
CA THR A 101 -20.77 -22.81 9.62
C THR A 101 -20.21 -22.59 8.23
N ILE A 102 -19.29 -21.62 8.09
CA ILE A 102 -18.52 -21.39 6.85
C ILE A 102 -17.20 -22.17 6.94
N LYS A 103 -17.01 -23.15 6.06
CA LYS A 103 -15.82 -24.00 5.97
C LYS A 103 -14.98 -23.69 4.75
N SER A 104 -15.60 -23.38 3.62
CA SER A 104 -14.91 -23.05 2.36
C SER A 104 -15.55 -21.85 1.65
N ALA A 105 -14.97 -21.46 0.52
CA ALA A 105 -15.53 -20.42 -0.34
C ALA A 105 -16.91 -20.78 -0.92
N ASP A 106 -17.22 -22.07 -1.05
CA ASP A 106 -18.51 -22.55 -1.57
C ASP A 106 -19.68 -22.26 -0.63
N ASP A 107 -19.37 -22.04 0.66
CA ASP A 107 -20.37 -21.68 1.67
C ASP A 107 -20.72 -20.17 1.62
N LEU A 108 -20.03 -19.38 0.79
CA LEU A 108 -20.28 -17.95 0.64
C LEU A 108 -21.38 -17.70 -0.41
N ASN A 109 -22.30 -16.78 -0.08
CA ASN A 109 -23.31 -16.32 -1.03
C ASN A 109 -22.74 -15.31 -2.05
N GLU A 110 -23.54 -14.99 -3.07
CA GLU A 110 -23.13 -14.09 -4.17
C GLU A 110 -22.63 -12.72 -3.67
N VAL A 111 -23.28 -12.14 -2.65
CA VAL A 111 -22.92 -10.83 -2.12
C VAL A 111 -21.60 -10.88 -1.36
N GLN A 112 -21.35 -11.96 -0.61
CA GLN A 112 -20.10 -12.23 0.09
C GLN A 112 -18.94 -12.46 -0.89
N LEU A 113 -19.15 -13.28 -1.92
CA LEU A 113 -18.18 -13.51 -2.99
C LEU A 113 -17.85 -12.21 -3.74
N LYS A 114 -18.87 -11.40 -4.04
CA LYS A 114 -18.68 -10.07 -4.66
C LYS A 114 -17.80 -9.18 -3.78
N LYS A 115 -17.99 -9.17 -2.46
CA LYS A 115 -17.14 -8.39 -1.57
C LYS A 115 -15.69 -8.87 -1.54
N CYS A 116 -15.47 -10.19 -1.50
CA CYS A 116 -14.13 -10.75 -1.63
C CYS A 116 -13.45 -10.32 -2.94
N TYR A 117 -14.21 -10.28 -4.04
CA TYR A 117 -13.74 -9.78 -5.32
C TYR A 117 -13.39 -8.28 -5.28
N GLU A 118 -14.23 -7.44 -4.67
CA GLU A 118 -13.97 -6.00 -4.50
C GLU A 118 -12.71 -5.74 -3.67
N ILE A 119 -12.50 -6.50 -2.58
CA ILE A 119 -11.31 -6.42 -1.72
C ILE A 119 -10.05 -6.75 -2.54
N LEU A 120 -10.07 -7.86 -3.29
CA LEU A 120 -8.94 -8.25 -4.13
C LEU A 120 -8.66 -7.21 -5.22
N HIS A 121 -9.71 -6.67 -5.85
CA HIS A 121 -9.58 -5.65 -6.87
C HIS A 121 -8.98 -4.35 -6.31
N ALA A 122 -9.42 -3.91 -5.14
CA ALA A 122 -8.88 -2.73 -4.48
C ALA A 122 -7.41 -2.93 -4.08
N CYS A 123 -7.05 -4.11 -3.56
CA CYS A 123 -5.66 -4.47 -3.28
C CYS A 123 -4.76 -4.39 -4.52
N GLY A 124 -5.24 -4.92 -5.65
CA GLY A 124 -4.51 -4.86 -6.93
C GLY A 124 -4.38 -3.43 -7.43
N SER A 125 -5.48 -2.69 -7.48
CA SER A 125 -5.56 -1.32 -8.00
C SER A 125 -4.76 -0.32 -7.18
N ALA A 126 -4.53 -0.59 -5.89
CA ALA A 126 -3.70 0.25 -5.05
C ALA A 126 -2.24 0.31 -5.52
N THR A 127 -1.72 -0.72 -6.21
CA THR A 127 -0.28 -0.84 -6.50
C THR A 127 0.05 -1.16 -7.97
N ASP A 128 -0.82 -1.88 -8.68
CA ASP A 128 -0.71 -2.14 -10.12
C ASP A 128 -1.54 -1.13 -10.92
N PRO A 129 -0.92 -0.21 -11.70
CA PRO A 129 -1.63 0.75 -12.54
C PRO A 129 -2.38 0.07 -13.68
N ASN A 130 -2.02 -1.18 -14.00
CA ASN A 130 -2.69 -2.00 -14.99
C ASN A 130 -3.68 -2.99 -14.34
N ALA A 131 -4.09 -2.75 -13.09
CA ALA A 131 -5.12 -3.57 -12.45
C ALA A 131 -6.41 -3.49 -13.26
N SER A 132 -7.01 -4.64 -13.52
CA SER A 132 -8.25 -4.74 -14.28
C SER A 132 -9.15 -5.81 -13.69
N LEU A 133 -10.44 -5.70 -13.94
CA LEU A 133 -11.42 -6.70 -13.51
C LEU A 133 -11.11 -8.09 -14.07
N THR A 134 -10.55 -8.17 -15.28
CA THR A 134 -10.11 -9.43 -15.89
C THR A 134 -8.98 -10.08 -15.10
N LYS A 135 -7.95 -9.31 -14.71
CA LYS A 135 -6.86 -9.81 -13.86
C LYS A 135 -7.36 -10.25 -12.48
N THR A 136 -8.27 -9.48 -11.89
CA THR A 136 -8.91 -9.86 -10.62
C THR A 136 -9.68 -11.18 -10.78
N ARG A 137 -10.43 -11.35 -11.86
CA ARG A 137 -11.17 -12.60 -12.13
C ARG A 137 -10.26 -13.81 -12.28
N GLN A 138 -9.08 -13.65 -12.87
CA GLN A 138 -8.09 -14.73 -13.02
C GLN A 138 -7.41 -15.12 -11.70
N SER A 139 -7.44 -14.25 -10.69
CA SER A 139 -6.74 -14.45 -9.40
C SER A 139 -7.66 -14.69 -8.21
N ILE A 140 -8.98 -14.58 -8.39
CA ILE A 140 -9.96 -14.70 -7.31
C ILE A 140 -9.93 -16.06 -6.62
N ASP A 141 -9.79 -17.16 -7.38
CA ASP A 141 -9.82 -18.51 -6.83
C ASP A 141 -8.60 -18.73 -5.91
N GLY A 142 -7.40 -18.34 -6.34
CA GLY A 142 -6.20 -18.39 -5.50
C GLY A 142 -6.24 -17.44 -4.29
N PHE A 143 -6.97 -16.33 -4.39
CA PHE A 143 -7.21 -15.46 -3.23
C PHE A 143 -8.14 -16.14 -2.21
N LEU A 144 -9.23 -16.75 -2.67
CA LEU A 144 -10.16 -17.48 -1.81
C LEU A 144 -9.47 -18.67 -1.14
N ASP A 145 -8.64 -19.42 -1.87
CA ASP A 145 -7.80 -20.49 -1.29
C ASP A 145 -6.92 -19.96 -0.16
N ALA A 146 -6.27 -18.81 -0.34
CA ALA A 146 -5.45 -18.19 0.69
C ALA A 146 -6.28 -17.70 1.90
N VAL A 147 -7.48 -17.17 1.65
CA VAL A 147 -8.41 -16.75 2.71
C VAL A 147 -8.84 -17.95 3.56
N PHE A 148 -9.19 -19.07 2.92
CA PHE A 148 -9.64 -20.28 3.60
C PHE A 148 -8.51 -21.25 4.01
N ASN A 149 -7.26 -20.94 3.69
CA ASN A 149 -6.13 -21.74 4.14
C ASN A 149 -6.07 -21.79 5.67
N GLU A 150 -6.09 -23.00 6.24
CA GLU A 150 -6.14 -23.26 7.69
C GLU A 150 -7.35 -22.61 8.40
N TRP A 151 -8.41 -22.26 7.67
CA TRP A 151 -9.62 -21.67 8.23
C TRP A 151 -10.53 -22.72 8.89
N SER A 152 -11.11 -22.37 10.04
CA SER A 152 -12.32 -23.02 10.53
C SER A 152 -13.14 -22.06 11.39
N SER A 153 -14.47 -22.13 11.28
CA SER A 153 -15.38 -21.29 12.07
C SER A 153 -15.20 -21.44 13.59
N ARG A 154 -14.66 -22.58 14.06
CA ARG A 154 -14.38 -22.87 15.49
C ARG A 154 -13.00 -22.41 15.97
N LYS A 155 -12.04 -22.22 15.06
CA LYS A 155 -10.68 -21.72 15.34
C LYS A 155 -10.40 -20.49 14.48
N ALA A 156 -11.26 -19.48 14.58
CA ALA A 156 -11.03 -18.19 13.92
C ALA A 156 -9.67 -17.57 14.30
N GLY A 157 -9.10 -17.99 15.45
CA GLY A 157 -7.77 -17.60 15.91
C GLY A 157 -7.66 -16.11 16.18
N ASN A 158 -6.50 -15.68 16.69
CA ASN A 158 -6.15 -14.26 16.65
C ASN A 158 -5.74 -13.94 15.22
N LEU A 159 -6.57 -13.20 14.50
CA LEU A 159 -6.20 -12.67 13.19
C LEU A 159 -5.12 -11.61 13.37
N LEU A 160 -3.86 -12.01 13.26
CA LEU A 160 -2.74 -11.09 13.28
C LEU A 160 -2.76 -10.24 12.01
N ARG A 161 -2.88 -8.93 12.18
CA ARG A 161 -2.74 -7.98 11.08
C ARG A 161 -1.26 -7.93 10.69
N SER A 162 -0.95 -8.03 9.40
CA SER A 162 0.42 -7.87 8.92
C SER A 162 0.95 -6.50 9.34
N GLU A 163 2.12 -6.47 9.95
CA GLU A 163 2.89 -5.24 10.10
C GLU A 163 3.59 -4.91 8.77
N LEU A 164 3.82 -3.63 8.52
CA LEU A 164 4.60 -3.19 7.38
C LEU A 164 6.03 -2.97 7.86
N GLU A 165 6.90 -3.95 7.65
CA GLU A 165 8.32 -3.85 7.96
C GLU A 165 9.13 -4.45 6.80
N PHE A 166 10.03 -3.65 6.24
CA PHE A 166 10.90 -4.10 5.18
C PHE A 166 12.17 -3.25 5.06
N LEU A 167 13.23 -3.94 4.62
CA LEU A 167 14.43 -3.37 4.05
C LEU A 167 14.48 -3.74 2.58
N VAL A 168 14.80 -2.77 1.73
CA VAL A 168 15.08 -2.99 0.31
C VAL A 168 16.36 -2.31 -0.09
N GLU A 169 17.09 -2.96 -0.98
CA GLU A 169 18.35 -2.48 -1.52
C GLU A 169 18.27 -2.51 -3.04
N ALA A 170 18.69 -1.45 -3.70
CA ALA A 170 18.81 -1.35 -5.15
C ALA A 170 20.25 -1.02 -5.51
N GLU A 171 20.78 -1.68 -6.53
CA GLU A 171 22.14 -1.49 -7.02
C GLU A 171 22.12 -1.17 -8.51
N VAL A 172 22.98 -0.24 -8.92
CA VAL A 172 23.26 0.05 -10.34
C VAL A 172 24.74 0.30 -10.55
N LEU A 173 25.22 0.05 -11.77
CA LEU A 173 26.54 0.50 -12.19
C LEU A 173 26.51 2.03 -12.35
N ALA A 174 27.35 2.74 -11.60
CA ALA A 174 27.41 4.20 -11.59
C ALA A 174 28.64 4.75 -12.34
N GLY A 175 29.74 3.98 -12.36
CA GLY A 175 30.98 4.42 -12.98
C GLY A 175 32.00 3.31 -13.10
N LYS A 176 33.23 3.72 -13.38
CA LYS A 176 34.42 2.86 -13.40
C LYS A 176 35.60 3.62 -12.81
N LEU A 177 36.43 2.94 -12.05
CA LEU A 177 37.74 3.45 -11.64
C LEU A 177 38.68 3.37 -12.82
N VAL A 178 39.44 4.43 -13.07
CA VAL A 178 40.48 4.45 -14.09
C VAL A 178 41.82 4.64 -13.40
N ALA A 179 42.59 3.57 -13.33
CA ALA A 179 43.99 3.65 -12.92
C ALA A 179 44.86 4.14 -14.10
N ASP A 180 45.94 4.87 -13.79
CA ASP A 180 47.04 5.14 -14.72
C ASP A 180 47.73 3.81 -15.05
N CYS A 181 47.16 3.06 -15.98
CA CYS A 181 47.76 1.85 -16.50
C CYS A 181 48.33 2.14 -17.88
N ASP A 182 49.66 2.06 -18.00
CA ASP A 182 50.41 2.10 -19.28
C ASP A 182 50.10 0.90 -20.20
N ALA A 183 49.29 -0.05 -19.74
CA ALA A 183 48.76 -1.16 -20.53
C ALA A 183 47.26 -0.94 -20.79
N GLY A 184 46.90 -0.72 -22.06
CA GLY A 184 45.60 -0.20 -22.50
C GLY A 184 44.35 -0.93 -22.02
N THR A 185 43.24 -0.19 -21.97
CA THR A 185 41.82 -0.61 -21.88
C THR A 185 41.35 -1.62 -20.81
N LEU A 186 42.24 -2.23 -20.03
CA LEU A 186 41.92 -3.37 -19.15
C LEU A 186 41.85 -3.02 -17.64
N CYS A 187 42.36 -1.87 -17.19
CA CYS A 187 42.29 -1.45 -15.79
C CYS A 187 41.04 -0.62 -15.47
N ALA A 188 39.85 -1.22 -15.57
CA ALA A 188 38.61 -0.52 -15.24
C ALA A 188 37.73 -1.32 -14.28
N ALA A 189 37.93 -1.10 -12.97
CA ALA A 189 37.08 -1.70 -11.94
C ALA A 189 35.71 -1.00 -11.89
N PRO A 190 34.58 -1.73 -11.92
CA PRO A 190 33.24 -1.14 -11.90
C PRO A 190 32.95 -0.50 -10.54
N VAL A 191 32.32 0.68 -10.58
CA VAL A 191 31.78 1.36 -9.40
C VAL A 191 30.27 1.19 -9.38
N SER A 192 29.75 0.51 -8.37
CA SER A 192 28.33 0.37 -8.09
C SER A 192 27.83 1.47 -7.15
N ALA A 193 26.60 1.92 -7.35
CA ALA A 193 25.85 2.72 -6.40
C ALA A 193 24.73 1.88 -5.81
N VAL A 194 24.65 1.83 -4.49
CA VAL A 194 23.72 1.00 -3.72
C VAL A 194 22.84 1.92 -2.86
N ALA A 195 21.54 1.92 -3.11
CA ALA A 195 20.55 2.63 -2.30
C ALA A 195 19.76 1.65 -1.43
N THR A 196 19.79 1.87 -0.13
CA THR A 196 19.05 1.09 0.85
C THR A 196 17.96 1.94 1.49
N TYR A 197 16.74 1.40 1.55
CA TYR A 197 15.62 2.01 2.26
C TYR A 197 15.06 1.03 3.29
N CYS A 198 14.92 1.52 4.52
CA CYS A 198 14.24 0.86 5.62
C CYS A 198 13.07 1.73 6.06
N ASN A 199 11.91 1.11 6.31
CA ASN A 199 10.73 1.85 6.76
C ASN A 199 10.57 1.89 8.29
N ASN A 200 11.31 1.07 9.05
CA ASN A 200 11.25 1.04 10.51
C ASN A 200 12.63 0.74 11.16
N PRO A 201 13.30 1.73 11.79
CA PRO A 201 13.00 3.15 11.69
C PRO A 201 13.22 3.66 10.25
N PRO A 202 12.48 4.69 9.81
CA PRO A 202 12.68 5.28 8.49
C PRO A 202 14.12 5.74 8.27
N MET A 203 14.79 5.11 7.30
CA MET A 203 16.20 5.31 7.01
C MET A 203 16.46 5.16 5.51
N PHE A 204 17.29 6.07 4.98
CA PHE A 204 17.81 5.99 3.63
C PHE A 204 19.33 6.03 3.69
N LYS A 205 19.98 5.14 2.94
CA LYS A 205 21.43 5.03 2.84
C LYS A 205 21.82 4.94 1.37
N LEU A 206 22.84 5.69 0.97
CA LEU A 206 23.47 5.59 -0.35
C LEU A 206 24.93 5.27 -0.14
N GLU A 207 25.38 4.15 -0.71
CA GLU A 207 26.76 3.70 -0.67
C GLU A 207 27.30 3.55 -2.09
N PHE A 208 28.61 3.72 -2.23
CA PHE A 208 29.31 3.39 -3.46
C PHE A 208 30.28 2.27 -3.15
N SER A 209 30.36 1.29 -4.03
CA SER A 209 31.27 0.16 -3.85
C SER A 209 32.00 -0.17 -5.15
N THR A 210 33.16 -0.78 -5.02
CA THR A 210 33.89 -1.43 -6.11
C THR A 210 34.11 -2.89 -5.75
N VAL A 211 34.24 -3.76 -6.74
CA VAL A 211 34.65 -5.14 -6.48
C VAL A 211 36.16 -5.15 -6.30
N ASP A 212 36.65 -5.64 -5.17
CA ASP A 212 38.08 -5.92 -4.98
C ASP A 212 38.47 -7.13 -5.83
N GLU A 213 39.49 -6.99 -6.67
CA GLU A 213 39.95 -8.03 -7.59
C GLU A 213 40.54 -9.25 -6.87
N LEU A 214 41.03 -9.07 -5.64
CA LEU A 214 41.64 -10.13 -4.84
C LEU A 214 40.62 -10.95 -4.05
N SER A 215 39.64 -10.29 -3.43
CA SER A 215 38.61 -10.97 -2.61
C SER A 215 37.31 -11.26 -3.35
N GLY A 216 37.07 -10.60 -4.49
CA GLY A 216 35.79 -10.64 -5.20
C GLY A 216 34.63 -10.03 -4.41
N GLN A 217 34.91 -9.35 -3.29
CA GLN A 217 33.89 -8.77 -2.43
C GLN A 217 33.68 -7.28 -2.76
N PRO A 218 32.46 -6.75 -2.55
CA PRO A 218 32.22 -5.32 -2.64
C PRO A 218 32.94 -4.59 -1.50
N GLU A 219 33.80 -3.64 -1.84
CA GLU A 219 34.45 -2.72 -0.90
C GLU A 219 33.81 -1.34 -1.03
N ALA A 220 33.39 -0.76 0.10
CA ALA A 220 32.80 0.57 0.13
C ALA A 220 33.85 1.65 -0.15
N ILE A 221 33.51 2.59 -1.03
CA ILE A 221 34.40 3.70 -1.42
C ILE A 221 33.74 5.04 -1.14
N CYS A 222 34.56 6.04 -0.81
CA CYS A 222 34.10 7.42 -0.69
C CYS A 222 34.34 8.16 -2.02
N PRO A 223 33.30 8.50 -2.79
CA PRO A 223 33.47 9.12 -4.11
C PRO A 223 34.02 10.55 -4.05
N ILE A 224 33.86 11.25 -2.91
CA ILE A 224 34.29 12.65 -2.75
C ILE A 224 35.82 12.78 -2.82
N VAL A 225 36.54 11.78 -2.30
CA VAL A 225 38.01 11.78 -2.24
C VAL A 225 38.65 11.09 -3.45
N ARG A 226 37.85 10.61 -4.40
CA ARG A 226 38.26 9.75 -5.52
C ARG A 226 38.09 10.47 -6.86
N GLY A 227 39.17 11.11 -7.33
CA GLY A 227 39.21 11.80 -8.63
C GLY A 227 39.38 10.89 -9.84
N ASP A 228 39.69 9.62 -9.61
CA ASP A 228 39.90 8.53 -10.58
C ASP A 228 38.59 7.86 -11.04
N ILE A 229 37.45 8.22 -10.44
CA ILE A 229 36.14 7.71 -10.85
C ILE A 229 35.69 8.41 -12.14
N ARG A 230 35.50 7.61 -13.20
CA ARG A 230 34.75 8.01 -14.39
C ARG A 230 33.31 7.54 -14.28
N TRP A 231 32.41 8.48 -14.01
CA TRP A 231 30.96 8.23 -13.99
C TRP A 231 30.44 7.88 -15.38
N LEU A 232 29.41 7.03 -15.44
CA LEU A 232 28.72 6.73 -16.69
C LEU A 232 27.97 7.97 -17.22
N ASP A 233 27.96 8.14 -18.53
CA ASP A 233 27.17 9.20 -19.20
C ASP A 233 25.65 8.98 -19.14
N LYS A 234 25.23 7.74 -18.83
CA LYS A 234 23.84 7.36 -18.61
C LYS A 234 23.37 7.87 -17.25
N ASP A 235 22.09 8.23 -17.16
CA ASP A 235 21.46 8.65 -15.90
C ASP A 235 21.23 7.46 -14.95
N TRP A 236 22.32 6.98 -14.36
CA TRP A 236 22.33 5.87 -13.41
C TRP A 236 21.53 6.22 -12.14
N VAL A 237 21.39 7.50 -11.79
CA VAL A 237 20.57 7.94 -10.65
C VAL A 237 19.09 7.65 -10.91
N GLN A 238 18.58 7.91 -12.12
CA GLN A 238 17.21 7.55 -12.47
C GLN A 238 16.98 6.05 -12.51
N ASP A 239 17.96 5.28 -12.99
CA ASP A 239 17.88 3.82 -12.97
C ASP A 239 17.83 3.29 -11.53
N LEU A 240 18.63 3.88 -10.63
CA LEU A 240 18.63 3.56 -9.20
C LEU A 240 17.30 3.90 -8.54
N ARG A 241 16.74 5.08 -8.85
CA ARG A 241 15.40 5.48 -8.37
C ARG A 241 14.33 4.50 -8.81
N LYS A 242 14.27 4.15 -10.10
CA LYS A 242 13.30 3.19 -10.64
C LYS A 242 13.44 1.81 -10.00
N SER A 243 14.67 1.33 -9.84
CA SER A 243 14.98 0.04 -9.21
C SER A 243 14.53 0.01 -7.75
N LEU A 244 14.85 1.05 -6.98
CA LEU A 244 14.44 1.18 -5.59
C LEU A 244 12.91 1.28 -5.46
N GLN A 245 12.27 2.14 -6.26
CA GLN A 245 10.81 2.32 -6.27
C GLN A 245 10.10 1.00 -6.56
N ALA A 246 10.56 0.24 -7.57
CA ALA A 246 9.97 -1.05 -7.91
C ALA A 246 10.06 -2.05 -6.75
N LYS A 247 11.20 -2.10 -6.04
CA LYS A 247 11.39 -2.95 -4.87
C LYS A 247 10.49 -2.55 -3.70
N VAL A 248 10.33 -1.24 -3.44
CA VAL A 248 9.41 -0.72 -2.42
C VAL A 248 7.96 -1.04 -2.76
N ILE A 249 7.52 -0.76 -3.99
CA ILE A 249 6.16 -1.07 -4.45
C ILE A 249 5.87 -2.57 -4.33
N ALA A 250 6.84 -3.44 -4.63
CA ALA A 250 6.68 -4.88 -4.45
C ALA A 250 6.45 -5.28 -2.99
N LYS A 251 7.15 -4.64 -2.02
CA LYS A 251 6.90 -4.86 -0.59
C LYS A 251 5.53 -4.35 -0.15
N ILE A 252 5.12 -3.17 -0.64
CA ILE A 252 3.78 -2.60 -0.40
C ILE A 252 2.70 -3.54 -0.94
N HIS A 253 2.87 -4.03 -2.18
CA HIS A 253 1.92 -4.96 -2.81
C HIS A 253 1.81 -6.27 -2.02
N LYS A 254 2.93 -6.80 -1.52
CA LYS A 254 2.92 -7.99 -0.63
C LYS A 254 2.15 -7.71 0.66
N HIS A 255 2.38 -6.57 1.30
CA HIS A 255 1.64 -6.18 2.50
C HIS A 255 0.14 -6.04 2.23
N ASN A 256 -0.25 -5.37 1.14
CA ASN A 256 -1.65 -5.23 0.74
C ASN A 256 -2.32 -6.60 0.52
N LYS A 257 -1.63 -7.59 -0.06
CA LYS A 257 -2.16 -8.95 -0.19
C LYS A 257 -2.48 -9.59 1.17
N HIS A 258 -1.56 -9.47 2.13
CA HIS A 258 -1.80 -9.97 3.49
C HIS A 258 -2.94 -9.22 4.18
N LEU A 259 -3.01 -7.90 4.00
CA LEU A 259 -4.10 -7.08 4.52
C LEU A 259 -5.45 -7.46 3.90
N ALA A 260 -5.50 -7.72 2.60
CA ALA A 260 -6.71 -8.16 1.90
C ALA A 260 -7.24 -9.48 2.46
N ILE A 261 -6.35 -10.45 2.68
CA ILE A 261 -6.70 -11.73 3.30
C ILE A 261 -7.23 -11.50 4.72
N TRP A 262 -6.54 -10.66 5.50
CA TRP A 262 -6.97 -10.32 6.87
C TRP A 262 -8.35 -9.67 6.90
N GLN A 263 -8.62 -8.70 6.01
CA GLN A 263 -9.92 -8.03 5.90
C GLN A 263 -11.03 -9.03 5.51
N ALA A 264 -10.77 -9.90 4.54
CA ALA A 264 -11.73 -10.94 4.13
C ALA A 264 -12.02 -11.93 5.28
N ARG A 265 -10.98 -12.41 5.98
CA ARG A 265 -11.16 -13.29 7.15
C ARG A 265 -11.97 -12.62 8.26
N LYS A 266 -11.71 -11.33 8.53
CA LYS A 266 -12.49 -10.56 9.51
C LYS A 266 -13.98 -10.55 9.16
N LEU A 267 -14.32 -10.33 7.89
CA LEU A 267 -15.70 -10.39 7.42
C LEU A 267 -16.32 -11.79 7.54
N ILE A 268 -15.57 -12.83 7.15
CA ILE A 268 -16.05 -14.22 7.23
C ILE A 268 -16.33 -14.63 8.67
N ILE A 269 -15.55 -14.16 9.66
CA ILE A 269 -15.85 -14.35 11.09
C ILE A 269 -17.23 -13.79 11.43
N GLU A 270 -17.52 -12.55 11.02
CA GLU A 270 -18.78 -11.90 11.35
C GLU A 270 -19.96 -12.55 10.58
N TRP A 271 -19.76 -12.92 9.32
CA TRP A 271 -20.76 -13.66 8.54
C TRP A 271 -21.08 -15.02 9.15
N ALA A 272 -20.08 -15.75 9.65
CA ALA A 272 -20.29 -17.03 10.33
C ALA A 272 -21.12 -16.88 11.62
N LYS A 273 -21.06 -15.72 12.27
CA LYS A 273 -21.90 -15.37 13.42
C LYS A 273 -23.31 -14.93 13.04
N GLY A 274 -23.62 -14.79 11.75
CA GLY A 274 -24.92 -14.35 11.24
C GLY A 274 -25.00 -12.86 10.88
N SER A 275 -23.86 -12.17 10.79
CA SER A 275 -23.83 -10.74 10.44
C SER A 275 -24.21 -10.54 8.97
N LEU A 276 -25.04 -9.54 8.69
CA LEU A 276 -25.30 -9.07 7.32
C LEU A 276 -24.35 -7.95 6.87
N SER A 277 -23.45 -7.50 7.74
CA SER A 277 -22.54 -6.40 7.42
C SER A 277 -21.53 -6.79 6.36
N MET A 278 -21.35 -5.93 5.36
CA MET A 278 -20.29 -6.07 4.34
C MET A 278 -19.00 -5.32 4.75
N GLY A 279 -18.93 -4.88 6.01
CA GLY A 279 -17.87 -4.06 6.57
C GLY A 279 -17.70 -2.72 5.87
N GLU A 280 -16.51 -2.15 6.05
CA GLU A 280 -16.17 -0.85 5.49
C GLU A 280 -16.05 -0.88 3.96
N ASP A 281 -16.18 0.31 3.36
CA ASP A 281 -15.86 0.50 1.95
C ASP A 281 -14.39 0.16 1.67
N VAL A 282 -14.11 -0.40 0.48
CA VAL A 282 -12.75 -0.83 0.12
C VAL A 282 -11.73 0.31 0.12
N SER A 283 -12.17 1.55 -0.09
CA SER A 283 -11.31 2.75 0.01
C SER A 283 -10.81 3.03 1.44
N LYS A 284 -11.50 2.50 2.46
CA LYS A 284 -11.18 2.71 3.88
C LYS A 284 -10.44 1.53 4.51
N MET A 285 -10.24 0.44 3.78
CA MET A 285 -9.59 -0.78 4.29
C MET A 285 -8.08 -0.67 4.56
N GLY A 286 -7.48 0.50 4.30
CA GLY A 286 -6.09 0.80 4.63
C GLY A 286 -5.05 0.26 3.65
N PHE A 287 -5.45 -0.05 2.41
CA PHE A 287 -4.50 -0.41 1.36
C PHE A 287 -3.56 0.75 1.06
N LEU A 288 -2.27 0.46 1.10
CA LEU A 288 -1.23 1.44 0.78
C LEU A 288 -1.16 1.60 -0.74
N LYS A 289 -1.28 2.83 -1.19
CA LYS A 289 -1.20 3.14 -2.62
C LYS A 289 0.24 3.15 -3.12
N ARG A 290 0.41 3.12 -4.43
CA ARG A 290 1.70 3.19 -5.12
C ARG A 290 2.51 4.41 -4.70
N GLU A 291 1.86 5.56 -4.52
CA GLU A 291 2.48 6.84 -4.17
C GLU A 291 3.16 6.79 -2.79
N ALA A 292 2.73 5.90 -1.90
CA ALA A 292 3.42 5.68 -0.62
C ALA A 292 4.87 5.19 -0.80
N GLY A 293 5.17 4.57 -1.95
CA GLY A 293 6.53 4.16 -2.32
C GLY A 293 7.47 5.31 -2.68
N ASP A 294 6.93 6.49 -3.01
CA ASP A 294 7.72 7.64 -3.46
C ASP A 294 8.52 8.28 -2.32
N VAL A 295 8.11 8.03 -1.07
CA VAL A 295 8.86 8.44 0.13
C VAL A 295 10.30 7.91 0.10
N ALA A 296 10.51 6.69 -0.41
CA ALA A 296 11.85 6.11 -0.54
C ALA A 296 12.75 6.86 -1.53
N LEU A 297 12.16 7.66 -2.43
CA LEU A 297 12.88 8.38 -3.48
C LEU A 297 13.35 9.77 -3.04
N ILE A 298 12.83 10.30 -1.93
CA ILE A 298 13.24 11.61 -1.38
C ILE A 298 14.75 11.65 -1.14
N GLY A 299 15.32 10.55 -0.63
CA GLY A 299 16.76 10.43 -0.38
C GLY A 299 17.63 10.49 -1.64
N LEU A 300 17.04 10.24 -2.81
CA LEU A 300 17.69 10.36 -4.12
C LEU A 300 17.29 11.66 -4.84
N GLY A 301 16.64 12.62 -4.18
CA GLY A 301 16.17 13.86 -4.81
C GLY A 301 14.88 13.72 -5.63
N GLY A 302 14.08 12.68 -5.37
CA GLY A 302 12.71 12.60 -5.88
C GLY A 302 11.80 13.66 -5.25
N HIS A 303 10.83 14.15 -6.03
CA HIS A 303 9.81 15.06 -5.54
C HIS A 303 8.55 14.28 -5.18
N LEU A 304 7.90 14.64 -4.05
CA LEU A 304 6.54 14.20 -3.81
C LEU A 304 5.64 15.09 -4.67
N GLU A 305 5.05 14.55 -5.72
CA GLU A 305 3.98 15.27 -6.42
C GLU A 305 2.81 15.43 -5.43
N GLY A 306 2.45 16.67 -5.13
CA GLY A 306 1.34 16.99 -4.25
C GLY A 306 0.04 16.51 -4.88
N ASN A 307 -0.74 15.75 -4.12
CA ASN A 307 -2.07 15.21 -4.45
C ASN A 307 -2.98 16.22 -5.16
#